data_AF-A0A959HSU3-F1
#
_entry.id   AF-A0A959HSU3-F1
#
_cell.length_a   1.000
_cell.length_b   1.000
_cell.length_c   1.000
_cell.angle_alpha   90.00
_cell.angle_beta   90.00
_cell.angle_gamma   90.00
#
_symmetry.space_group_name_H-M   'P 1'
#
loop_
_entity.id
_entity.type
_entity.pdbx_description
1 polymer ?
#
loop_
_entity_poly.entity_id
_entity_poly.type
_entity_poly.pdbx_seq_one_letter_code
_entity_poly.pdbx_strand_id
1 'polypeptide(L)'
;MWLGITDIKKEIKAYLSPYFKDIGFQFKTGFNGVNIGFKQKNIDFFYISVGVYNTGNIILIPMSGYLDSVEKTLFKIRLPSKSVQYYYEKPYKALSHITIIENNNFQDRIKSVTLYSKEDIHRFCDKIIEYMDTRGLVFIEQNNSIEKIYQQIINNWLKGSVEPIVQDTSKYFKALIILRLMKDPNIEDYKSQFSEKLLAYRNPEAWLQSYKNLYELLDSPDFEKEYLI
;
A
#
# COMPACT_ATOMS: atom_id res chain seq x y z
N MET A 1 17.31 15.46 -27.61
CA MET A 1 18.17 15.51 -26.40
C MET A 1 17.37 14.91 -25.27
N TRP A 2 17.95 14.03 -24.45
CA TRP A 2 17.24 13.39 -23.33
C TRP A 2 16.93 14.42 -22.22
N LEU A 3 15.72 14.39 -21.66
CA LEU A 3 15.41 15.19 -20.46
C LEU A 3 16.01 14.56 -19.21
N GLY A 4 16.60 15.38 -18.34
CA GLY A 4 17.12 14.92 -17.06
C GLY A 4 16.01 14.45 -16.12
N ILE A 5 16.28 13.43 -15.30
CA ILE A 5 15.32 12.86 -14.33
C ILE A 5 14.69 13.96 -13.44
N THR A 6 15.49 14.92 -12.99
CA THR A 6 15.03 16.04 -12.16
C THR A 6 14.01 16.91 -12.89
N ASP A 7 14.23 17.19 -14.18
CA ASP A 7 13.34 18.02 -14.98
C ASP A 7 12.05 17.29 -15.31
N ILE A 8 12.14 16.00 -15.61
CA ILE A 8 10.97 15.13 -15.77
C ILE A 8 10.10 15.16 -14.50
N LYS A 9 10.71 14.96 -13.32
CA LYS A 9 9.98 15.00 -12.03
C LYS A 9 9.31 16.35 -11.76
N LYS A 10 10.00 17.46 -12.07
CA LYS A 10 9.44 18.82 -11.90
C LYS A 10 8.26 19.05 -12.83
N GLU A 11 8.37 18.66 -14.10
CA GLU A 11 7.33 18.86 -15.10
C GLU A 11 6.08 18.02 -14.79
N ILE A 12 6.25 16.73 -14.43
CA ILE A 12 5.14 15.87 -13.97
C ILE A 12 4.41 16.52 -12.79
N LYS A 13 5.17 16.97 -11.79
CA LYS A 13 4.58 17.62 -10.61
C LYS A 13 3.81 18.88 -11.01
N ALA A 14 4.41 19.74 -11.84
CA ALA A 14 3.77 20.99 -12.26
C ALA A 14 2.48 20.74 -13.05
N TYR A 15 2.47 19.76 -13.95
CA TYR A 15 1.33 19.44 -14.80
C TYR A 15 0.19 18.76 -14.02
N LEU A 16 0.52 17.80 -13.17
CA LEU A 16 -0.49 17.01 -12.45
C LEU A 16 -0.99 17.71 -11.18
N SER A 17 -0.21 18.62 -10.56
CA SER A 17 -0.62 19.27 -9.30
C SER A 17 -1.96 19.98 -9.37
N PRO A 18 -2.30 20.79 -10.40
CA PRO A 18 -3.59 21.44 -10.50
C PRO A 18 -4.76 20.45 -10.49
N TYR A 19 -4.72 19.41 -11.32
CA TYR A 19 -5.78 18.39 -11.41
C TYR A 19 -6.00 17.67 -10.07
N PHE A 20 -4.91 17.30 -9.40
CA PHE A 20 -4.96 16.52 -8.18
C PHE A 20 -5.21 17.36 -6.91
N LYS A 21 -4.99 18.67 -6.95
CA LYS A 21 -5.22 19.58 -5.82
C LYS A 21 -6.67 19.56 -5.38
N ASP A 22 -7.60 19.59 -6.34
CA ASP A 22 -9.04 19.68 -6.07
C ASP A 22 -9.60 18.35 -5.56
N ILE A 23 -8.96 17.24 -5.94
CA ILE A 23 -9.34 15.91 -5.50
C ILE A 23 -8.76 15.61 -4.10
N GLY A 24 -7.79 16.38 -3.60
CA GLY A 24 -7.18 16.23 -2.26
C GLY A 24 -5.88 15.43 -2.24
N PHE A 25 -5.20 15.32 -3.38
CA PHE A 25 -3.95 14.59 -3.52
C PHE A 25 -2.72 15.41 -3.10
N GLN A 26 -1.70 14.73 -2.58
CA GLN A 26 -0.41 15.28 -2.14
C GLN A 26 0.74 14.69 -2.96
N PHE A 27 1.63 15.56 -3.44
CA PHE A 27 2.82 15.17 -4.19
C PHE A 27 4.04 15.01 -3.29
N LYS A 28 4.70 13.85 -3.37
CA LYS A 28 5.97 13.59 -2.67
C LYS A 28 7.02 13.08 -3.66
N THR A 29 8.08 13.86 -3.86
CA THR A 29 9.21 13.46 -4.71
C THR A 29 10.21 12.61 -3.92
N GLY A 30 10.59 11.45 -4.46
CA GLY A 30 11.60 10.55 -3.88
C GLY A 30 12.82 10.36 -4.80
N PHE A 31 13.82 9.60 -4.32
CA PHE A 31 15.06 9.38 -5.06
C PHE A 31 14.83 8.70 -6.43
N ASN A 32 13.94 7.71 -6.50
CA ASN A 32 13.67 6.91 -7.70
C ASN A 32 12.39 7.31 -8.49
N GLY A 33 11.73 8.43 -8.16
CA GLY A 33 10.49 8.81 -8.83
C GLY A 33 9.70 9.96 -8.17
N VAL A 34 8.47 10.14 -8.63
CA VAL A 34 7.45 11.00 -8.02
C VAL A 34 6.34 10.10 -7.48
N ASN A 35 5.98 10.24 -6.22
CA ASN A 35 4.76 9.63 -5.69
C ASN A 35 3.66 10.69 -5.68
N ILE A 36 2.50 10.35 -6.22
CA ILE A 36 1.30 11.17 -6.19
C ILE A 36 0.34 10.45 -5.26
N GLY A 37 0.34 10.86 -4.00
CA GLY A 37 -0.50 10.29 -2.96
C GLY A 37 -1.82 11.01 -2.83
N PHE A 38 -2.78 10.38 -2.18
CA PHE A 38 -4.09 10.89 -1.83
C PHE A 38 -4.33 10.67 -0.34
N LYS A 39 -4.71 11.73 0.35
CA LYS A 39 -5.19 11.62 1.73
C LYS A 39 -6.50 12.38 1.85
N GLN A 40 -7.63 11.69 1.71
CA GLN A 40 -8.90 12.29 2.11
C GLN A 40 -8.92 12.45 3.64
N LYS A 41 -9.59 13.49 4.14
CA LYS A 41 -9.89 13.58 5.57
C LYS A 41 -10.82 12.42 5.94
N ASN A 42 -10.50 11.71 7.02
CA ASN A 42 -11.25 10.58 7.57
C ASN A 42 -11.32 9.33 6.67
N ILE A 43 -10.39 9.20 5.70
CA ILE A 43 -10.27 8.01 4.87
C ILE A 43 -8.82 7.51 4.89
N ASP A 44 -8.70 6.20 4.78
CA ASP A 44 -7.49 5.45 4.43
C ASP A 44 -6.72 6.05 3.25
N PHE A 45 -5.39 5.94 3.31
CA PHE A 45 -4.50 6.65 2.37
C PHE A 45 -4.37 5.86 1.07
N PHE A 46 -4.58 6.53 -0.07
CA PHE A 46 -4.34 5.94 -1.39
C PHE A 46 -3.16 6.63 -2.06
N TYR A 47 -2.50 5.96 -2.99
CA TYR A 47 -1.52 6.63 -3.83
C TYR A 47 -1.33 5.91 -5.14
N ILE A 48 -0.87 6.70 -6.11
CA ILE A 48 -0.25 6.21 -7.33
C ILE A 48 1.24 6.59 -7.27
N SER A 49 2.10 5.65 -7.66
CA SER A 49 3.54 5.91 -7.73
C SER A 49 3.96 6.07 -9.18
N VAL A 50 4.66 7.15 -9.49
CA VAL A 50 5.22 7.43 -10.80
C VAL A 50 6.74 7.22 -10.72
N GLY A 51 7.20 6.02 -11.10
CA GLY A 51 8.62 5.69 -11.16
C GLY A 51 9.28 6.36 -12.36
N VAL A 52 10.35 7.14 -12.15
CA VAL A 52 11.12 7.77 -13.23
C VAL A 52 12.48 7.09 -13.30
N TYR A 53 12.74 6.37 -14.39
CA TYR A 53 13.97 5.60 -14.55
C TYR A 53 15.07 6.42 -15.22
N ASN A 54 16.32 6.02 -14.99
CA ASN A 54 17.50 6.70 -15.57
C ASN A 54 17.56 6.61 -17.10
N THR A 55 16.83 5.65 -17.69
CA THR A 55 16.62 5.54 -19.13
C THR A 55 15.44 6.40 -19.60
N GLY A 56 15.08 7.44 -18.82
CA GLY A 56 13.90 8.32 -18.86
C GLY A 56 12.59 7.76 -19.44
N ASN A 57 12.34 6.50 -19.12
CA ASN A 57 11.01 5.92 -19.13
C ASN A 57 10.34 6.25 -17.80
N ILE A 58 9.07 6.60 -17.86
CA ILE A 58 8.21 6.72 -16.69
C ILE A 58 7.32 5.49 -16.61
N ILE A 59 7.09 4.99 -15.40
CA ILE A 59 6.13 3.92 -15.14
C ILE A 59 5.16 4.40 -14.07
N LEU A 60 3.87 4.39 -14.39
CA LEU A 60 2.82 4.42 -13.38
C LEU A 60 2.71 3.03 -12.76
N ILE A 61 2.97 2.97 -11.46
CA ILE A 61 2.74 1.82 -10.62
C ILE A 61 1.25 1.83 -10.22
N PRO A 62 0.59 0.66 -10.19
CA PRO A 62 -0.81 0.52 -9.82
C PRO A 62 -1.18 1.28 -8.54
N MET A 63 -2.42 1.72 -8.51
CA MET A 63 -2.99 2.35 -7.34
C MET A 63 -2.94 1.42 -6.13
N SER A 64 -2.63 2.01 -5.00
CA SER A 64 -2.28 1.31 -3.78
C SER A 64 -2.98 1.98 -2.61
N GLY A 65 -3.61 1.18 -1.74
CA GLY A 65 -4.32 1.66 -0.54
C GLY A 65 -3.62 1.23 0.74
N TYR A 66 -3.91 1.94 1.82
CA TYR A 66 -3.50 1.58 3.17
C TYR A 66 -4.62 1.83 4.15
N LEU A 67 -5.00 0.79 4.88
CA LEU A 67 -5.87 0.91 6.04
C LEU A 67 -5.05 1.47 7.22
N ASP A 68 -5.32 2.71 7.65
CA ASP A 68 -4.50 3.43 8.63
C ASP A 68 -4.37 2.68 9.97
N SER A 69 -5.45 2.01 10.40
CA SER A 69 -5.47 1.16 11.60
C SER A 69 -4.56 -0.07 11.46
N VAL A 70 -4.57 -0.72 10.29
CA VAL A 70 -3.72 -1.87 10.00
C VAL A 70 -2.25 -1.44 9.96
N GLU A 71 -1.95 -0.34 9.27
CA GLU A 71 -0.59 0.19 9.17
C GLU A 71 0.00 0.57 10.52
N LYS A 72 -0.76 1.32 11.34
CA LYS A 72 -0.35 1.67 12.71
C LYS A 72 -0.04 0.44 13.55
N THR A 73 -0.86 -0.61 13.42
CA THR A 73 -0.65 -1.86 14.15
C THR A 73 0.64 -2.56 13.68
N LEU A 74 0.87 -2.64 12.36
CA LEU A 74 2.12 -3.17 11.80
C LEU A 74 3.35 -2.37 12.27
N PHE A 75 3.21 -1.05 12.47
CA PHE A 75 4.30 -0.22 12.98
C PHE A 75 4.66 -0.53 14.43
N LYS A 76 3.67 -0.84 15.27
CA LYS A 76 3.91 -1.19 16.68
C LYS A 76 4.70 -2.48 16.83
N ILE A 77 4.44 -3.47 15.97
CA ILE A 77 5.05 -4.81 16.08
C ILE A 77 6.43 -4.94 15.42
N ARG A 78 6.83 -4.00 14.57
CA ARG A 78 8.15 -3.89 13.91
C ARG A 78 8.60 -5.14 13.11
N LEU A 79 8.10 -5.30 11.89
CA LEU A 79 8.42 -6.45 11.05
C LEU A 79 9.91 -6.57 10.63
N PRO A 80 10.45 -7.80 10.46
CA PRO A 80 11.88 -8.03 10.21
C PRO A 80 12.39 -7.52 8.85
N SER A 81 11.54 -7.50 7.82
CA SER A 81 11.91 -7.00 6.48
C SER A 81 11.91 -5.47 6.35
N LYS A 82 11.54 -4.74 7.40
CA LYS A 82 11.42 -3.27 7.39
C LYS A 82 12.40 -2.64 8.38
N SER A 83 13.67 -2.95 8.15
CA SER A 83 14.82 -2.46 8.90
C SER A 83 15.19 -1.01 8.51
N VAL A 84 14.41 -0.02 8.94
CA VAL A 84 15.03 1.28 9.25
C VAL A 84 14.40 1.84 10.51
N GLN A 85 15.15 1.80 11.60
CA GLN A 85 14.80 2.40 12.90
C GLN A 85 14.30 3.86 12.76
N TYR A 86 14.87 4.61 11.80
CA TYR A 86 14.47 5.98 11.42
C TYR A 86 12.98 6.14 11.08
N TYR A 87 12.32 5.09 10.60
CA TYR A 87 10.94 5.14 10.17
C TYR A 87 9.92 4.99 11.31
N TYR A 88 10.26 4.25 12.36
CA TYR A 88 9.37 4.00 13.50
C TYR A 88 9.43 5.12 14.56
N GLU A 89 10.44 5.98 14.50
CA GLU A 89 10.70 7.05 15.49
C GLU A 89 10.06 8.41 15.12
N LYS A 90 9.34 8.50 13.99
CA LYS A 90 8.72 9.77 13.56
C LYS A 90 7.20 9.72 13.64
N PRO A 91 6.56 10.60 14.44
CA PRO A 91 5.11 10.57 14.65
C PRO A 91 4.28 10.88 13.39
N TYR A 92 4.88 11.45 12.34
CA TYR A 92 4.15 11.95 11.17
C TYR A 92 4.79 11.69 9.80
N LYS A 93 5.89 10.92 9.73
CA LYS A 93 6.36 10.48 8.40
C LYS A 93 5.61 9.21 8.07
N ALA A 94 4.58 9.33 7.22
CA ALA A 94 4.01 8.19 6.51
C ALA A 94 5.18 7.34 6.01
N LEU A 95 5.29 6.17 6.62
CA LEU A 95 6.33 5.21 6.32
C LEU A 95 6.24 4.97 4.82
N SER A 96 7.39 5.06 4.15
CA SER A 96 7.47 4.73 2.74
C SER A 96 7.14 3.24 2.62
N HIS A 97 5.85 2.94 2.43
CA HIS A 97 5.27 1.73 1.89
C HIS A 97 5.21 0.47 2.79
N ILE A 98 4.02 0.17 3.33
CA ILE A 98 3.58 -1.21 3.59
C ILE A 98 2.30 -1.53 2.82
N THR A 99 2.39 -1.65 1.50
CA THR A 99 1.21 -1.60 0.64
C THR A 99 0.26 -2.79 0.85
N ILE A 100 -1.01 -2.55 1.18
CA ILE A 100 -2.06 -3.56 1.00
C ILE A 100 -2.48 -3.44 -0.47
N ILE A 101 -2.05 -4.40 -1.29
CA ILE A 101 -2.38 -4.42 -2.72
C ILE A 101 -3.53 -5.39 -2.91
N GLU A 102 -4.76 -4.86 -2.92
CA GLU A 102 -5.92 -5.67 -3.28
C GLU A 102 -5.91 -5.93 -4.79
N ASN A 103 -6.06 -7.19 -5.16
CA ASN A 103 -5.82 -7.70 -6.49
C ASN A 103 -6.98 -7.34 -7.43
N ASN A 104 -6.72 -6.45 -8.40
CA ASN A 104 -7.02 -6.70 -9.80
C ASN A 104 -6.06 -5.90 -10.67
N ASN A 105 -5.01 -6.61 -11.11
CA ASN A 105 -4.05 -6.23 -12.15
C ASN A 105 -2.85 -5.35 -11.74
N PHE A 106 -2.00 -5.87 -10.83
CA PHE A 106 -0.64 -5.34 -10.62
C PHE A 106 0.26 -5.38 -11.88
N GLN A 107 -0.20 -6.06 -12.93
CA GLN A 107 0.50 -6.17 -14.21
C GLN A 107 0.18 -5.04 -15.18
N ASP A 108 -0.93 -4.30 -15.00
CA ASP A 108 -1.28 -3.14 -15.83
C ASP A 108 -0.47 -1.92 -15.39
N ARG A 109 0.83 -1.97 -15.66
CA ARG A 109 1.71 -0.81 -15.51
C ARG A 109 1.52 0.08 -16.73
N ILE A 110 1.08 1.33 -16.54
CA ILE A 110 1.11 2.32 -17.62
C ILE A 110 2.56 2.78 -17.77
N LYS A 111 3.22 2.34 -18.83
CA LYS A 111 4.58 2.76 -19.15
C LYS A 111 4.55 3.87 -20.18
N SER A 112 5.37 4.88 -19.99
CA SER A 112 5.67 5.82 -21.06
C SER A 112 6.53 5.13 -22.12
N VAL A 113 6.50 5.68 -23.32
CA VAL A 113 7.60 5.51 -24.28
C VAL A 113 8.78 6.35 -23.79
N THR A 114 9.96 6.12 -24.35
CA THR A 114 11.14 6.98 -24.16
C THR A 114 10.78 8.47 -24.30
N LEU A 115 11.08 9.27 -23.28
CA LEU A 115 10.66 10.67 -23.22
C LEU A 115 11.78 11.60 -23.69
N TYR A 116 11.53 12.33 -24.77
CA TYR A 116 12.53 13.22 -25.38
C TYR A 116 12.17 14.70 -25.26
N SER A 117 10.95 15.03 -24.87
CA SER A 117 10.40 16.39 -24.85
C SER A 117 9.41 16.62 -23.70
N LYS A 118 9.05 17.88 -23.46
CA LYS A 118 8.01 18.24 -22.48
C LYS A 118 6.64 17.75 -22.94
N GLU A 119 6.38 17.81 -24.24
CA GLU A 119 5.17 17.33 -24.87
C GLU A 119 4.97 15.82 -24.62
N ASP A 120 6.05 15.02 -24.62
CA ASP A 120 5.97 13.60 -24.28
C ASP A 120 5.57 13.38 -22.81
N ILE A 121 6.08 14.24 -21.90
CA ILE A 121 5.71 14.19 -20.48
C ILE A 121 4.24 14.55 -20.29
N HIS A 122 3.76 15.60 -20.97
CA HIS A 122 2.36 16.04 -20.89
C HIS A 122 1.41 14.95 -21.40
N ARG A 123 1.70 14.35 -22.56
CA ARG A 123 0.92 13.20 -23.08
C ARG A 123 0.89 12.02 -22.11
N PHE A 124 1.98 11.77 -21.38
CA PHE A 124 2.00 10.75 -20.36
C PHE A 124 1.17 11.14 -19.13
N CYS A 125 1.21 12.41 -18.72
CA CYS A 125 0.39 12.93 -17.64
C CYS A 125 -1.10 12.86 -17.98
N ASP A 126 -1.49 13.13 -19.23
CA ASP A 126 -2.88 12.99 -19.70
C ASP A 126 -3.38 11.55 -19.56
N LYS A 127 -2.54 10.55 -19.84
CA LYS A 127 -2.86 9.13 -19.61
C LYS A 127 -3.06 8.81 -18.12
N ILE A 128 -2.33 9.48 -17.23
CA ILE A 128 -2.54 9.33 -15.78
C ILE A 128 -3.90 9.90 -15.40
N ILE A 129 -4.23 11.10 -15.89
CA ILE A 129 -5.53 11.75 -15.64
C ILE A 129 -6.67 10.87 -16.15
N GLU A 130 -6.59 10.40 -17.40
CA GLU A 130 -7.58 9.49 -17.99
C GLU A 130 -7.75 8.22 -17.16
N TYR A 131 -6.65 7.61 -16.70
CA TYR A 131 -6.70 6.45 -15.83
C TYR A 131 -7.42 6.76 -14.50
N MET A 132 -7.14 7.92 -13.90
CA MET A 132 -7.76 8.33 -12.65
C MET A 132 -9.26 8.55 -12.79
N ASP A 133 -9.68 9.26 -13.84
CA ASP A 133 -11.09 9.58 -14.11
C ASP A 133 -11.91 8.33 -14.46
N THR A 134 -11.31 7.38 -15.18
CA THR A 134 -12.05 6.21 -15.70
C THR A 134 -12.01 5.00 -14.76
N ARG A 135 -10.92 4.79 -14.03
CA ARG A 135 -10.68 3.57 -13.23
C ARG A 135 -10.21 3.85 -11.82
N GLY A 136 -9.33 4.84 -11.65
CA GLY A 136 -8.65 5.09 -10.38
C GLY A 136 -9.60 5.48 -9.25
N LEU A 137 -10.46 6.49 -9.46
CA LEU A 137 -11.39 6.96 -8.42
C LEU A 137 -12.42 5.89 -8.05
N VAL A 138 -13.01 5.23 -9.05
CA VAL A 138 -13.93 4.12 -8.84
C VAL A 138 -13.27 2.97 -8.07
N PHE A 139 -12.00 2.68 -8.37
CA PHE A 139 -11.23 1.70 -7.61
C PHE A 139 -11.11 2.10 -6.14
N ILE A 140 -10.79 3.36 -5.83
CA ILE A 140 -10.72 3.84 -4.43
C ILE A 140 -12.05 3.61 -3.73
N GLU A 141 -13.15 4.07 -4.32
CA GLU A 141 -14.47 3.95 -3.70
C GLU A 141 -14.88 2.50 -3.45
N GLN A 142 -14.61 1.61 -4.41
CA GLN A 142 -15.04 0.21 -4.34
C GLN A 142 -14.15 -0.69 -3.50
N ASN A 143 -12.88 -0.35 -3.28
CA ASN A 143 -11.90 -1.23 -2.64
C ASN A 143 -11.42 -0.70 -1.28
N ASN A 144 -12.01 0.39 -0.80
CA ASN A 144 -11.62 1.03 0.46
C ASN A 144 -12.50 0.64 1.65
N SER A 145 -12.83 -0.63 1.79
CA SER A 145 -13.53 -1.09 2.98
C SER A 145 -12.83 -2.28 3.60
N ILE A 146 -12.61 -2.17 4.91
CA ILE A 146 -12.08 -3.27 5.70
C ILE A 146 -12.99 -4.51 5.57
N GLU A 147 -14.30 -4.30 5.43
CA GLU A 147 -15.30 -5.32 5.19
C GLU A 147 -15.03 -6.10 3.91
N LYS A 148 -14.67 -5.42 2.81
CA LYS A 148 -14.41 -6.08 1.53
C LYS A 148 -13.15 -6.93 1.60
N ILE A 149 -12.07 -6.38 2.15
CA ILE A 149 -10.81 -7.13 2.30
C ILE A 149 -11.03 -8.31 3.26
N TYR A 150 -11.81 -8.13 4.31
CA TYR A 150 -12.24 -9.22 5.19
C TYR A 150 -13.01 -10.31 4.42
N GLN A 151 -14.01 -9.95 3.61
CA GLN A 151 -14.73 -10.92 2.78
C GLN A 151 -13.79 -11.65 1.81
N GLN A 152 -12.76 -10.99 1.28
CA GLN A 152 -11.75 -11.64 0.46
C GLN A 152 -10.95 -12.68 1.26
N ILE A 153 -10.52 -12.35 2.48
CA ILE A 153 -9.81 -13.29 3.37
C ILE A 153 -10.66 -14.53 3.63
N ILE A 154 -11.93 -14.34 4.01
CA ILE A 154 -12.88 -15.42 4.30
C ILE A 154 -13.09 -16.30 3.06
N ASN A 155 -13.32 -15.69 1.91
CA ASN A 155 -13.51 -16.43 0.65
C ASN A 155 -12.27 -17.23 0.26
N ASN A 156 -11.08 -16.68 0.47
CA ASN A 156 -9.82 -17.38 0.19
C ASN A 156 -9.63 -18.57 1.16
N TRP A 157 -9.94 -18.37 2.43
CA TRP A 157 -9.90 -19.42 3.45
C TRP A 157 -10.83 -20.59 3.11
N LEU A 158 -12.10 -20.29 2.82
CA LEU A 158 -13.11 -21.30 2.47
C LEU A 158 -12.75 -22.09 1.21
N LYS A 159 -11.98 -21.49 0.29
CA LYS A 159 -11.49 -22.14 -0.93
C LYS A 159 -10.19 -22.93 -0.71
N GLY A 160 -9.65 -22.98 0.50
CA GLY A 160 -8.36 -23.60 0.79
C GLY A 160 -7.17 -22.89 0.14
N SER A 161 -7.31 -21.60 -0.17
CA SER A 161 -6.21 -20.80 -0.70
C SER A 161 -5.08 -20.74 0.30
N VAL A 162 -3.84 -20.88 -0.20
CA VAL A 162 -2.62 -20.74 0.61
C VAL A 162 -2.42 -19.29 1.09
N GLU A 163 -3.07 -18.34 0.42
CA GLU A 163 -2.83 -16.91 0.57
C GLU A 163 -4.10 -16.17 0.99
N PRO A 164 -4.12 -15.49 2.16
CA PRO A 164 -5.33 -14.83 2.67
C PRO A 164 -5.64 -13.53 1.90
N ILE A 165 -4.59 -12.79 1.56
CA ILE A 165 -4.63 -11.65 0.65
C ILE A 165 -3.39 -11.75 -0.25
N VAL A 166 -3.50 -11.22 -1.45
CA VAL A 166 -2.38 -11.22 -2.39
C VAL A 166 -1.39 -10.14 -1.94
N GLN A 167 -0.10 -10.47 -2.02
CA GLN A 167 1.05 -9.55 -2.03
C GLN A 167 1.70 -9.14 -0.70
N ASP A 168 3.03 -9.10 -0.78
CA ASP A 168 4.04 -8.76 0.22
C ASP A 168 4.26 -9.76 1.37
N THR A 169 5.40 -9.63 2.04
CA THR A 169 5.85 -10.52 3.12
C THR A 169 5.08 -10.30 4.44
N SER A 170 4.20 -9.31 4.50
CA SER A 170 3.39 -8.96 5.68
C SER A 170 1.93 -9.39 5.58
N LYS A 171 1.52 -10.01 4.48
CA LYS A 171 0.13 -10.45 4.21
C LYS A 171 -0.54 -11.21 5.36
N TYR A 172 0.17 -12.11 6.05
CA TYR A 172 -0.38 -12.88 7.18
C TYR A 172 -0.66 -12.01 8.41
N PHE A 173 0.17 -10.99 8.64
CA PHE A 173 0.00 -10.03 9.73
C PHE A 173 -1.19 -9.13 9.46
N LYS A 174 -1.27 -8.59 8.23
CA LYS A 174 -2.38 -7.77 7.76
C LYS A 174 -3.72 -8.49 7.88
N ALA A 175 -3.76 -9.74 7.40
CA ALA A 175 -4.95 -10.56 7.47
C ALA A 175 -5.43 -10.74 8.92
N LEU A 176 -4.53 -11.05 9.86
CA LEU A 176 -4.91 -11.15 11.27
C LEU A 176 -5.44 -9.86 11.88
N ILE A 177 -4.82 -8.72 11.57
CA ILE A 177 -5.28 -7.43 12.09
C ILE A 177 -6.72 -7.17 11.59
N ILE A 178 -6.96 -7.41 10.29
CA ILE A 178 -8.29 -7.24 9.68
C ILE A 178 -9.31 -8.20 10.30
N LEU A 179 -8.96 -9.48 10.47
CA LEU A 179 -9.82 -10.48 11.13
C LEU A 179 -10.17 -10.05 12.57
N ARG A 180 -9.20 -9.50 13.31
CA ARG A 180 -9.44 -9.00 14.67
C ARG A 180 -10.36 -7.78 14.67
N LEU A 181 -10.12 -6.82 13.79
CA LEU A 181 -10.96 -5.62 13.65
C LEU A 181 -12.41 -5.98 13.31
N MET A 182 -12.61 -7.02 12.50
CA MET A 182 -13.93 -7.54 12.12
C MET A 182 -14.53 -8.53 13.12
N LYS A 183 -13.85 -8.79 14.25
CA LYS A 183 -14.28 -9.74 15.30
C LYS A 183 -14.57 -11.14 14.74
N ASP A 184 -13.70 -11.63 13.85
CA ASP A 184 -13.85 -12.97 13.27
C ASP A 184 -13.81 -14.05 14.36
N PRO A 185 -14.80 -14.97 14.40
CA PRO A 185 -14.88 -15.98 15.45
C PRO A 185 -13.83 -17.09 15.32
N ASN A 186 -13.21 -17.26 14.15
CA ASN A 186 -12.26 -18.32 13.84
C ASN A 186 -10.81 -17.81 13.85
N ILE A 187 -10.54 -16.63 14.42
CA ILE A 187 -9.22 -15.99 14.39
C ILE A 187 -8.08 -16.89 14.89
N GLU A 188 -8.34 -17.78 15.85
CA GLU A 188 -7.37 -18.73 16.39
C GLU A 188 -6.91 -19.78 15.35
N ASP A 189 -7.80 -20.21 14.45
CA ASP A 189 -7.44 -21.14 13.37
C ASP A 189 -6.48 -20.46 12.37
N TYR A 190 -6.75 -19.19 12.05
CA TYR A 190 -5.87 -18.38 11.20
C TYR A 190 -4.50 -18.17 11.83
N LYS A 191 -4.47 -17.83 13.14
CA LYS A 191 -3.24 -17.70 13.93
C LYS A 191 -2.37 -18.95 13.77
N SER A 192 -2.94 -20.13 13.97
CA SER A 192 -2.20 -21.39 13.82
C SER A 192 -1.66 -21.58 12.40
N GLN A 193 -2.51 -21.54 11.38
CA GLN A 193 -2.10 -21.83 10.00
C GLN A 193 -1.07 -20.84 9.44
N PHE A 194 -1.24 -19.56 9.73
CA PHE A 194 -0.31 -18.54 9.24
C PHE A 194 1.06 -18.65 9.88
N SER A 195 1.16 -19.08 11.15
CA SER A 195 2.44 -19.32 11.80
C SER A 195 3.26 -20.39 11.08
N GLU A 196 2.61 -21.46 10.59
CA GLU A 196 3.25 -22.50 9.78
C GLU A 196 3.79 -21.93 8.47
N LYS A 197 3.07 -20.99 7.84
CA LYS A 197 3.54 -20.35 6.59
C LYS A 197 4.76 -19.46 6.80
N LEU A 198 4.93 -18.87 7.98
CA LEU A 198 6.10 -18.06 8.30
C LEU A 198 7.39 -18.89 8.41
N LEU A 199 7.28 -20.20 8.70
CA LEU A 199 8.44 -21.10 8.71
C LEU A 199 9.13 -21.22 7.35
N ALA A 200 8.40 -20.97 6.25
CA ALA A 200 8.95 -20.99 4.90
C ALA A 200 9.76 -19.74 4.54
N TYR A 201 9.85 -18.75 5.44
CA TYR A 201 10.59 -17.52 5.17
C TYR A 201 12.10 -17.72 5.39
N ARG A 202 12.93 -16.84 4.81
CA ARG A 202 14.40 -16.93 4.92
C ARG A 202 14.95 -16.75 6.35
N ASN A 203 14.20 -16.12 7.26
CA ASN A 203 14.58 -15.87 8.65
C ASN A 203 13.38 -16.11 9.58
N PRO A 204 12.87 -17.34 9.67
CA PRO A 204 11.56 -17.63 10.25
C PRO A 204 11.46 -17.22 11.73
N GLU A 205 12.56 -17.27 12.49
CA GLU A 205 12.58 -16.93 13.91
C GLU A 205 12.20 -15.46 14.15
N ALA A 206 12.77 -14.53 13.38
CA ALA A 206 12.45 -13.11 13.52
C ALA A 206 10.99 -12.81 13.12
N TRP A 207 10.48 -13.52 12.13
CA TRP A 207 9.10 -13.38 11.68
C TRP A 207 8.11 -13.93 12.70
N LEU A 208 8.38 -15.12 13.24
CA LEU A 208 7.57 -15.70 14.31
C LEU A 208 7.59 -14.86 15.58
N GLN A 209 8.72 -14.25 15.95
CA GLN A 209 8.77 -13.32 17.08
C GLN A 209 7.89 -12.10 16.85
N SER A 210 7.96 -11.50 15.65
CA SER A 210 7.08 -10.38 15.30
C SER A 210 5.61 -10.78 15.30
N TYR A 211 5.33 -12.04 14.94
CA TYR A 211 3.98 -12.60 14.89
C TYR A 211 3.42 -12.83 16.29
N LYS A 212 4.26 -13.30 17.23
CA LYS A 212 3.92 -13.36 18.65
C LYS A 212 3.62 -11.97 19.22
N ASN A 213 4.45 -10.97 18.91
CA ASN A 213 4.19 -9.58 19.32
C ASN A 213 2.84 -9.06 18.79
N LEU A 214 2.45 -9.49 17.58
CA LEU A 214 1.13 -9.15 17.03
C LEU A 214 0.01 -9.78 17.86
N TYR A 215 0.13 -11.05 18.27
CA TYR A 215 -0.92 -11.69 19.09
C TYR A 215 -1.11 -10.96 20.41
N GLU A 216 -0.01 -10.73 21.12
CA GLU A 216 -0.02 -10.02 22.39
C GLU A 216 -0.66 -8.63 22.25
N LEU A 217 -0.42 -7.93 21.14
CA LEU A 217 -1.05 -6.65 20.84
C LEU A 217 -2.54 -6.80 20.53
N LEU A 218 -2.95 -7.73 19.66
CA LEU A 218 -4.35 -7.93 19.25
C LEU A 218 -5.24 -8.41 20.41
N ASP A 219 -4.66 -9.17 21.34
CA ASP A 219 -5.33 -9.69 22.54
C ASP A 219 -5.28 -8.67 23.70
N SER A 220 -4.57 -7.55 23.54
CA SER A 220 -4.47 -6.51 24.58
C SER A 220 -5.74 -5.65 24.68
N PRO A 221 -6.11 -5.20 25.90
CA PRO A 221 -7.20 -4.26 26.10
C PRO A 221 -6.98 -2.90 25.40
N ASP A 222 -5.72 -2.55 25.12
CA ASP A 222 -5.36 -1.28 24.49
C ASP A 222 -5.72 -1.26 23.00
N PHE A 223 -5.66 -2.41 22.31
CA PHE A 223 -6.10 -2.52 20.93
C PHE A 223 -7.62 -2.29 20.79
N GLU A 224 -8.41 -2.86 21.71
CA GLU A 224 -9.86 -2.67 21.71
C GLU A 224 -10.25 -1.20 21.95
N LYS A 225 -9.55 -0.53 22.89
CA LYS A 225 -9.80 0.89 23.19
C LYS A 225 -9.43 1.83 22.04
N GLU A 226 -8.42 1.48 21.24
CA GLU A 226 -7.90 2.38 20.21
C GLU A 226 -8.66 2.24 18.87
N TYR A 227 -9.24 1.07 18.58
CA TYR A 227 -9.77 0.76 17.25
C TYR A 227 -11.20 0.20 17.22
N LEU A 228 -11.81 -0.16 18.35
CA LEU A 228 -13.14 -0.81 18.39
C LEU A 228 -14.22 -0.03 19.18
N ILE A 229 -13.99 1.25 19.49
CA ILE A 229 -14.97 2.16 20.13
C ILE A 229 -15.82 2.88 19.08
#